data_AF-A0A1G6VRF5-F1
#
_entry.id   AF-A0A1G6VRF5-F1
#
_cell.length_a   1.000
_cell.length_b   1.000
_cell.length_c   1.000
_cell.angle_alpha   90.00
_cell.angle_beta   90.00
_cell.angle_gamma   90.00
#
_symmetry.space_group_name_H-M   'P 1'
#
loop_
_entity.id
_entity.type
_entity.pdbx_description
1 polymer ?
#
loop_
_entity_poly.entity_id
_entity_poly.type
_entity_poly.pdbx_seq_one_letter_code
_entity_poly.pdbx_strand_id
1 'polypeptide(L)'
;MLLRKIARPLLATWFIHDGLDAARHPAVHVVTARRPADQATGALGRAPLTDRQLRTLVQVHGGLTVAAGLALAVGRVPRLAALSLAALSLPLAVAEQPFTPGPRTRAARTEPFVRRLGAIGAALLAGVDSEGRPGMAWRIEHARAERVATKSAEKKAAKKA
;
A
#
# COMPACT_ATOMS: atom_id res chain seq x y z
N MET A 1 -18.52 -11.16 7.85
CA MET A 1 -18.75 -11.53 6.43
C MET A 1 -19.48 -10.44 5.65
N LEU A 2 -20.53 -9.81 6.21
CA LEU A 2 -21.25 -8.72 5.53
C LEU A 2 -20.53 -7.36 5.60
N LEU A 3 -20.09 -6.96 6.80
CA LEU A 3 -19.41 -5.66 7.02
C LEU A 3 -18.24 -5.43 6.06
N ARG A 4 -17.48 -6.49 5.76
CA ARG A 4 -16.27 -6.43 4.91
C ARG A 4 -16.60 -6.22 3.43
N LYS A 5 -17.75 -6.74 2.97
CA LYS A 5 -18.26 -6.53 1.60
C LYS A 5 -18.64 -5.06 1.35
N ILE A 6 -18.92 -4.31 2.41
CA ILE A 6 -19.26 -2.89 2.36
C ILE A 6 -18.03 -2.04 2.68
N ALA A 7 -17.31 -2.37 3.75
CA ALA A 7 -16.16 -1.61 4.23
C ALA A 7 -15.01 -1.54 3.21
N ARG A 8 -14.73 -2.61 2.45
CA ARG A 8 -13.63 -2.61 1.47
C ARG A 8 -13.91 -1.69 0.28
N PRO A 9 -15.07 -1.75 -0.39
CA PRO A 9 -15.43 -0.74 -1.38
C PRO A 9 -15.41 0.68 -0.82
N LEU A 10 -15.97 0.91 0.37
CA LEU A 10 -16.00 2.24 0.98
C LEU A 10 -14.59 2.79 1.26
N LEU A 11 -13.69 1.97 1.79
CA LEU A 11 -12.29 2.33 2.01
C LEU A 11 -11.56 2.59 0.69
N ALA A 12 -11.82 1.78 -0.34
CA ALA A 12 -11.21 1.93 -1.66
C ALA A 12 -11.64 3.23 -2.37
N THR A 13 -12.81 3.78 -2.06
CA THR A 13 -13.34 4.99 -2.71
C THR A 13 -12.35 6.15 -2.71
N TRP A 14 -11.71 6.40 -1.56
CA TRP A 14 -10.72 7.47 -1.42
C TRP A 14 -9.53 7.26 -2.37
N PHE A 15 -8.95 6.07 -2.37
CA PHE A 15 -7.80 5.74 -3.22
C PHE A 15 -8.13 5.77 -4.71
N ILE A 16 -9.31 5.27 -5.08
CA ILE A 16 -9.78 5.30 -6.47
C ILE A 16 -9.98 6.75 -6.93
N HIS A 17 -10.58 7.59 -6.09
CA HIS A 17 -10.80 8.99 -6.42
C HIS A 17 -9.47 9.75 -6.59
N ASP A 18 -8.56 9.65 -5.63
CA ASP A 18 -7.26 10.33 -5.64
C ASP A 18 -6.38 9.83 -6.81
N GLY A 19 -6.34 8.51 -7.02
CA GLY A 19 -5.60 7.91 -8.12
C GLY A 19 -6.15 8.28 -9.50
N LEU A 20 -7.48 8.37 -9.65
CA LEU A 20 -8.11 8.76 -10.91
C LEU A 20 -7.84 10.24 -11.22
N ASP A 21 -7.87 11.10 -10.21
CA ASP A 21 -7.52 12.51 -10.36
C ASP A 21 -6.04 12.67 -10.74
N ALA A 22 -5.13 11.95 -10.09
CA ALA A 22 -3.71 11.93 -10.47
C ALA A 22 -3.48 11.45 -11.92
N ALA A 23 -4.24 10.44 -12.38
CA ALA A 23 -4.12 9.91 -13.73
C ALA A 23 -4.71 10.86 -14.80
N ARG A 24 -5.84 11.52 -14.52
CA ARG A 24 -6.55 12.38 -15.48
C ARG A 24 -6.04 13.82 -15.48
N HIS A 25 -5.62 14.34 -14.34
CA HIS A 25 -5.17 15.73 -14.16
C HIS A 25 -3.73 15.82 -13.66
N PRO A 26 -2.75 15.16 -14.31
CA PRO A 26 -1.40 15.03 -13.76
C PRO A 26 -0.67 16.38 -13.64
N ALA A 27 -1.07 17.41 -14.41
CA ALA A 27 -0.43 18.73 -14.35
C ALA A 27 -0.48 19.37 -12.96
N VAL A 28 -1.60 19.20 -12.23
CA VAL A 28 -1.77 19.74 -10.87
C VAL A 28 -0.87 19.01 -9.87
N HIS A 29 -0.69 17.71 -10.08
CA HIS A 29 0.09 16.83 -9.22
C HIS A 29 1.60 16.87 -9.51
N VAL A 30 2.02 17.30 -10.71
CA VAL A 30 3.44 17.49 -11.05
C VAL A 30 4.08 18.56 -10.15
N VAL A 31 3.35 19.62 -9.80
CA VAL A 31 3.85 20.70 -8.94
C VAL A 31 4.23 20.18 -7.55
N THR A 32 3.40 19.31 -6.97
CA THR A 32 3.66 18.69 -5.66
C THR A 32 4.66 17.54 -5.76
N ALA A 33 4.69 16.82 -6.89
CA ALA A 33 5.58 15.68 -7.12
C ALA A 33 7.03 16.08 -7.50
N ARG A 34 7.26 17.32 -7.96
CA ARG A 34 8.60 17.75 -8.42
C ARG A 34 9.66 17.66 -7.35
N ARG A 35 9.44 18.32 -6.19
CA ARG A 35 10.39 18.30 -5.07
C ARG A 35 10.76 16.88 -4.60
N PRO A 36 9.79 15.98 -4.29
CA PRO A 36 10.14 14.62 -3.87
C PRO A 36 10.80 13.80 -5.00
N ALA A 37 10.43 14.02 -6.27
CA ALA A 37 11.10 13.35 -7.39
C ALA A 37 12.56 13.81 -7.56
N ASP A 38 12.83 15.10 -7.40
CA ASP A 38 14.17 15.67 -7.47
C ASP A 38 15.04 15.17 -6.29
N GLN A 39 14.47 15.08 -5.08
CA GLN A 39 15.15 14.48 -3.93
C GLN A 39 15.48 13.00 -4.14
N ALA A 40 14.54 12.23 -4.70
CA ALA A 40 14.75 10.81 -4.98
C ALA A 40 15.80 10.58 -6.07
N THR A 41 15.75 11.35 -7.17
CA THR A 41 16.76 11.26 -8.24
C THR A 41 18.14 11.70 -7.77
N GLY A 42 18.22 12.78 -6.97
CA GLY A 42 19.45 13.23 -6.34
C GLY A 42 20.08 12.18 -5.41
N ALA A 43 19.28 11.54 -4.55
CA ALA A 43 19.76 10.46 -3.68
C ALA A 43 20.25 9.22 -4.44
N LEU A 44 19.74 9.01 -5.66
CA LEU A 44 20.15 7.92 -6.56
C LEU A 44 21.31 8.31 -7.49
N GLY A 45 21.83 9.53 -7.39
CA GLY A 45 22.87 10.05 -8.30
C GLY A 45 22.40 10.16 -9.76
N ARG A 46 21.08 10.29 -9.99
CA ARG A 46 20.49 10.39 -11.33
C ARG A 46 20.10 11.82 -11.65
N ALA A 47 20.07 12.12 -12.94
CA ALA A 47 19.56 13.40 -13.42
C ALA A 47 18.09 13.60 -13.00
N PRO A 48 17.66 14.85 -12.74
CA PRO A 48 16.27 15.18 -12.48
C PRO A 48 15.36 14.71 -13.61
N LEU A 49 14.13 14.31 -13.27
CA LEU A 49 13.15 13.90 -14.26
C LEU A 49 12.72 15.11 -15.10
N THR A 50 12.60 14.90 -16.41
CA THR A 50 11.94 15.87 -17.30
C THR A 50 10.46 15.98 -16.94
N ASP A 51 9.82 17.11 -17.26
CA ASP A 51 8.39 17.32 -17.00
C ASP A 51 7.50 16.24 -17.62
N ARG A 52 7.88 15.73 -18.80
CA ARG A 52 7.19 14.62 -19.46
C ARG A 52 7.33 13.30 -18.68
N GLN A 53 8.53 13.00 -18.19
CA GLN A 53 8.77 11.81 -17.36
C GLN A 53 8.03 11.90 -16.03
N LEU A 54 8.07 13.07 -15.38
CA LEU A 54 7.37 13.30 -14.12
C LEU A 54 5.86 13.20 -14.29
N ARG A 55 5.30 13.77 -15.38
CA ARG A 55 3.87 13.59 -15.73
C ARG A 55 3.52 12.12 -15.91
N THR A 56 4.35 11.38 -16.64
CA THR A 56 4.14 9.94 -16.87
C THR A 56 4.18 9.17 -15.55
N LEU A 57 5.13 9.50 -14.67
CA LEU A 57 5.26 8.88 -13.35
C LEU A 57 4.02 9.11 -12.49
N VAL A 58 3.51 10.34 -12.46
CA VAL A 58 2.26 10.70 -11.77
C VAL A 58 1.06 9.91 -12.33
N GLN A 59 0.96 9.79 -13.65
CA GLN A 59 -0.12 9.02 -14.28
C GLN A 59 -0.04 7.53 -13.98
N VAL A 60 1.15 6.95 -14.05
CA VAL A 60 1.40 5.54 -13.70
C VAL A 60 1.09 5.30 -12.23
N HIS A 61 1.52 6.20 -11.34
CA HIS A 61 1.18 6.13 -9.93
C HIS A 61 -0.33 6.15 -9.70
N GLY A 62 -1.05 7.10 -10.31
CA GLY A 62 -2.51 7.18 -10.24
C GLY A 62 -3.19 5.91 -10.75
N GLY A 63 -2.74 5.38 -11.89
CA GLY A 63 -3.24 4.13 -12.46
C GLY A 63 -3.02 2.91 -11.55
N LEU A 64 -1.84 2.80 -10.93
CA LEU A 64 -1.54 1.75 -9.96
C LEU A 64 -2.42 1.85 -8.70
N THR A 65 -2.62 3.07 -8.20
CA THR A 65 -3.49 3.33 -7.04
C THR A 65 -4.94 2.96 -7.35
N VAL A 66 -5.46 3.30 -8.54
CA VAL A 66 -6.81 2.89 -8.98
C VAL A 66 -6.90 1.37 -9.10
N ALA A 67 -5.93 0.72 -9.75
CA ALA A 67 -5.93 -0.73 -9.92
C ALA A 67 -5.91 -1.47 -8.56
N ALA A 68 -5.08 -1.01 -7.63
CA ALA A 68 -5.04 -1.55 -6.27
C ALA A 68 -6.34 -1.27 -5.50
N GLY A 69 -6.91 -0.07 -5.63
CA GLY A 69 -8.21 0.28 -5.05
C GLY A 69 -9.35 -0.64 -5.54
N LEU A 70 -9.42 -0.88 -6.85
CA LEU A 70 -10.39 -1.81 -7.44
C LEU A 70 -10.16 -3.25 -6.98
N ALA A 71 -8.90 -3.71 -6.94
CA ALA A 71 -8.56 -5.04 -6.45
C ALA A 71 -8.97 -5.24 -4.97
N LEU A 72 -8.85 -4.17 -4.16
CA LEU A 72 -9.32 -4.15 -2.78
C LEU A 72 -10.85 -4.18 -2.69
N ALA A 73 -11.54 -3.35 -3.48
CA ALA A 73 -13.00 -3.27 -3.51
C ALA A 73 -13.65 -4.60 -3.93
N VAL A 74 -13.12 -5.23 -4.99
CA VAL A 74 -13.60 -6.53 -5.51
C VAL A 74 -13.21 -7.68 -4.56
N GLY A 75 -12.14 -7.52 -3.79
CA GLY A 75 -11.71 -8.52 -2.80
C GLY A 75 -10.98 -9.72 -3.40
N ARG A 76 -10.34 -9.59 -4.57
CA ARG A 76 -9.59 -10.67 -5.22
C ARG A 76 -8.28 -11.00 -4.49
N VAL A 77 -7.51 -9.97 -4.16
CA VAL A 77 -6.25 -10.04 -3.39
C VAL A 77 -6.19 -8.92 -2.35
N PRO A 78 -7.18 -8.85 -1.43
CA PRO A 78 -7.45 -7.65 -0.63
C PRO A 78 -6.26 -7.24 0.25
N ARG A 79 -5.52 -8.21 0.78
CA ARG A 79 -4.36 -7.93 1.63
C ARG A 79 -3.21 -7.30 0.87
N LEU A 80 -2.87 -7.88 -0.30
CA LEU A 80 -1.81 -7.33 -1.15
C LEU A 80 -2.21 -5.97 -1.69
N ALA A 81 -3.45 -5.82 -2.16
CA ALA A 81 -3.99 -4.56 -2.64
C ALA A 81 -3.91 -3.46 -1.56
N ALA A 82 -4.33 -3.76 -0.34
CA ALA A 82 -4.28 -2.81 0.77
C ALA A 82 -2.84 -2.45 1.18
N LEU A 83 -1.93 -3.43 1.24
CA LEU A 83 -0.51 -3.16 1.50
C LEU A 83 0.14 -2.33 0.38
N SER A 84 -0.20 -2.61 -0.88
CA SER A 84 0.24 -1.80 -2.02
C SER A 84 -0.27 -0.37 -1.93
N LEU A 85 -1.54 -0.15 -1.56
CA LEU A 85 -2.10 1.19 -1.36
C LEU A 85 -1.39 1.95 -0.23
N ALA A 86 -1.09 1.28 0.88
CA ALA A 86 -0.30 1.86 1.97
C ALA A 86 1.10 2.25 1.47
N ALA A 87 1.79 1.34 0.76
CA ALA A 87 3.12 1.58 0.22
C ALA A 87 3.16 2.73 -0.80
N LEU A 88 2.17 2.79 -1.71
CA LEU A 88 2.03 3.86 -2.69
C LEU A 88 1.77 5.22 -2.02
N SER A 89 1.03 5.23 -0.90
CA SER A 89 0.68 6.47 -0.20
C SER A 89 1.80 7.02 0.68
N LEU A 90 2.78 6.19 1.08
CA LEU A 90 3.87 6.60 1.97
C LEU A 90 4.73 7.75 1.41
N PRO A 91 5.27 7.68 0.17
CA PRO A 91 6.04 8.78 -0.41
C PRO A 91 5.24 10.08 -0.48
N LEU A 92 3.94 9.97 -0.75
CA LEU A 92 3.03 11.11 -0.81
C LEU A 92 2.82 11.73 0.58
N ALA A 93 2.72 10.94 1.64
CA ALA A 93 2.64 11.44 3.00
C ALA A 93 3.95 12.17 3.39
N VAL A 94 5.11 11.61 3.05
CA VAL A 94 6.40 12.26 3.30
C VAL A 94 6.51 13.59 2.54
N ALA A 95 6.01 13.66 1.31
CA ALA A 95 6.03 14.88 0.50
C ALA A 95 5.19 16.03 1.09
N GLU A 96 4.09 15.72 1.78
CA GLU A 96 3.21 16.72 2.40
C GLU A 96 3.51 16.95 3.89
N GLN A 97 4.63 16.44 4.41
CA GLN A 97 4.90 16.59 5.84
C GLN A 97 4.94 18.09 6.25
N PRO A 98 4.23 18.48 7.33
CA PRO A 98 4.19 19.87 7.77
C PRO A 98 5.40 20.27 8.64
N PHE A 99 6.31 19.34 8.93
CA PHE A 99 7.39 19.52 9.92
C PHE A 99 8.62 20.25 9.37
N THR A 100 8.83 20.22 8.05
CA THR A 100 9.96 20.91 7.41
C THR A 100 9.53 22.21 6.72
N PRO A 101 10.41 23.22 6.62
CA PRO A 101 10.18 24.40 5.79
C PRO A 101 9.92 24.03 4.32
N GLY A 102 9.07 24.81 3.66
CA GLY A 102 8.70 24.56 2.27
C GLY A 102 7.86 25.67 1.67
N PRO A 103 7.61 25.62 0.35
CA PRO A 103 6.97 26.70 -0.41
C PRO A 103 5.49 26.91 -0.06
N ARG A 104 4.81 25.87 0.44
CA ARG A 104 3.43 25.95 0.93
C ARG A 104 3.41 26.29 2.43
N THR A 105 2.34 26.90 2.91
CA THR A 105 2.17 27.12 4.36
C THR A 105 2.07 25.79 5.09
N ARG A 106 2.45 25.77 6.37
CA ARG A 106 2.30 24.58 7.23
C ARG A 106 0.85 24.08 7.23
N ALA A 107 -0.11 25.00 7.39
CA ALA A 107 -1.54 24.68 7.38
C ALA A 107 -1.99 24.03 6.06
N ALA A 108 -1.52 24.51 4.90
CA ALA A 108 -1.85 23.95 3.60
C ALA A 108 -1.28 22.54 3.37
N ARG A 109 -0.25 22.14 4.13
CA ARG A 109 0.34 20.79 4.09
C ARG A 109 -0.25 19.84 5.13
N THR A 110 -0.65 20.35 6.30
CA THR A 110 -1.17 19.54 7.41
C THR A 110 -2.40 18.72 7.03
N GLU A 111 -3.40 19.33 6.39
CA GLU A 111 -4.66 18.64 6.05
C GLU A 111 -4.43 17.47 5.07
N PRO A 112 -3.73 17.66 3.92
CA PRO A 112 -3.36 16.55 3.03
C PRO A 112 -2.54 15.46 3.73
N PHE A 113 -1.60 15.85 4.60
CA PHE A 113 -0.77 14.93 5.37
C PHE A 113 -1.60 14.04 6.30
N VAL A 114 -2.48 14.63 7.10
CA VAL A 114 -3.35 13.91 8.04
C VAL A 114 -4.30 12.98 7.31
N ARG A 115 -4.91 13.43 6.19
CA ARG A 115 -5.73 12.56 5.33
C ARG A 115 -4.96 11.36 4.80
N ARG A 116 -3.72 11.56 4.34
CA ARG A 116 -2.86 10.47 3.86
C ARG A 116 -2.51 9.50 4.98
N LEU A 117 -2.20 9.99 6.19
CA LEU A 117 -1.96 9.12 7.34
C LEU A 117 -3.19 8.28 7.71
N GLY A 118 -4.38 8.89 7.73
CA GLY A 118 -5.64 8.17 7.97
C GLY A 118 -5.89 7.08 6.92
N ALA A 119 -5.67 7.40 5.64
CA ALA A 119 -5.80 6.44 4.54
C ALA A 119 -4.79 5.29 4.67
N ILE A 120 -3.52 5.58 4.96
CA ILE A 120 -2.48 4.57 5.19
C ILE A 120 -2.85 3.68 6.36
N GLY A 121 -3.28 4.25 7.48
CA GLY A 121 -3.72 3.49 8.65
C GLY A 121 -4.87 2.54 8.33
N ALA A 122 -5.87 3.02 7.59
CA ALA A 122 -6.99 2.21 7.13
C ALA A 122 -6.52 1.08 6.19
N ALA A 123 -5.62 1.36 5.26
CA ALA A 123 -5.06 0.37 4.34
C ALA A 123 -4.21 -0.69 5.07
N LEU A 124 -3.42 -0.30 6.06
CA LEU A 124 -2.67 -1.25 6.89
C LEU A 124 -3.61 -2.17 7.67
N LEU A 125 -4.67 -1.62 8.27
CA LEU A 125 -5.68 -2.40 8.97
C LEU A 125 -6.37 -3.41 8.04
N ALA A 126 -6.67 -3.01 6.80
CA ALA A 126 -7.21 -3.91 5.78
C ALA A 126 -6.19 -4.95 5.28
N GLY A 127 -4.89 -4.64 5.32
CA GLY A 127 -3.80 -5.54 4.91
C GLY A 127 -3.51 -6.67 5.92
N VAL A 128 -3.69 -6.40 7.21
CA VAL A 128 -3.50 -7.39 8.29
C VAL A 128 -4.73 -8.23 8.56
N ASP A 129 -5.90 -7.87 8.02
CA ASP A 129 -7.13 -8.65 8.17
C ASP A 129 -7.01 -10.04 7.52
N SER A 130 -6.92 -11.08 8.34
CA SER A 130 -6.78 -12.48 7.91
C SER A 130 -8.10 -13.16 7.59
N GLU A 131 -9.24 -12.49 7.74
CA GLU A 131 -10.58 -13.04 7.47
C GLU A 131 -10.93 -14.32 8.24
N GLY A 132 -10.22 -14.59 9.35
CA GLY A 132 -10.33 -15.85 10.08
C GLY A 132 -9.69 -17.04 9.35
N ARG A 133 -9.03 -16.81 8.20
CA ARG A 133 -8.24 -17.82 7.52
C ARG A 133 -6.87 -17.93 8.20
N PRO A 134 -6.34 -19.16 8.36
CA PRO A 134 -5.01 -19.34 8.91
C PRO A 134 -3.97 -18.59 8.06
N GLY A 135 -3.17 -17.75 8.71
CA GLY A 135 -2.11 -16.99 8.06
C GLY A 135 -1.02 -17.90 7.48
N MET A 136 -0.16 -17.36 6.61
CA MET A 136 0.96 -18.14 6.04
C MET A 136 1.88 -18.69 7.14
N ALA A 137 2.14 -17.88 8.18
CA ALA A 137 2.89 -18.32 9.35
C ALA A 137 2.24 -19.54 10.03
N TRP A 138 0.93 -19.50 10.26
CA TRP A 138 0.17 -20.63 10.80
C TRP A 138 0.28 -21.86 9.90
N ARG A 139 0.17 -21.70 8.57
CA ARG A 139 0.27 -22.82 7.62
C ARG A 139 1.66 -23.45 7.61
N ILE A 140 2.71 -22.63 7.73
CA ILE A 140 4.10 -23.10 7.82
C ILE A 140 4.32 -23.85 9.15
N GLU A 141 3.83 -23.29 10.25
CA GLU A 141 3.93 -23.91 11.57
C GLU A 141 3.17 -25.23 11.65
N HIS A 142 1.95 -25.27 11.11
CA HIS A 142 1.14 -26.48 11.03
C HIS A 142 1.82 -27.57 10.19
N ALA A 143 2.34 -27.22 9.01
CA ALA A 143 3.08 -28.15 8.17
C ALA A 143 4.37 -28.66 8.84
N ARG A 144 5.05 -27.83 9.64
CA ARG A 144 6.20 -28.26 10.45
C ARG A 144 5.77 -29.22 11.56
N ALA A 145 4.69 -28.90 12.27
CA ALA A 145 4.14 -29.76 13.33
C ALA A 145 3.72 -31.12 12.79
N GLU A 146 3.02 -31.17 11.64
CA GLU A 146 2.65 -32.41 10.95
C GLU A 146 3.87 -33.25 10.54
N ARG A 147 4.93 -32.61 10.02
CA ARG A 147 6.20 -33.30 9.67
C ARG A 147 6.92 -33.86 10.88
N VAL A 148 6.86 -33.19 12.04
CA VAL A 148 7.44 -33.69 13.29
C VAL A 148 6.60 -34.85 13.85
N ALA A 149 5.27 -34.76 13.76
CA ALA A 149 4.35 -35.80 14.20
C ALA A 149 4.52 -37.10 13.38
N THR A 150 4.63 -36.99 12.06
CA THR A 150 4.89 -38.14 11.16
C THR A 150 6.24 -38.78 11.44
N LYS A 151 7.34 -38.01 11.53
CA LYS A 151 8.67 -38.55 11.87
C LYS A 151 8.72 -39.23 13.24
N SER A 152 7.99 -38.70 14.22
CA SER A 152 7.95 -39.30 15.56
C SER A 152 7.08 -40.57 15.60
N ALA A 153 6.05 -40.66 14.77
CA ALA A 153 5.28 -41.89 14.56
C ALA A 153 6.11 -42.99 13.89
N GLU A 154 6.87 -42.65 12.83
CA GLU A 154 7.79 -43.58 12.14
C GLU A 154 8.85 -44.14 13.10
N LYS A 155 9.49 -43.28 13.91
CA LYS A 155 10.46 -43.72 14.91
C LYS A 155 9.86 -44.65 15.98
N LYS A 156 8.62 -44.38 16.40
CA LYS A 156 7.90 -45.26 17.35
C LYS A 156 7.53 -46.60 16.73
N ALA A 157 7.16 -46.63 15.46
CA ALA A 157 6.87 -47.86 14.73
C ALA A 157 8.15 -48.70 14.54
N ALA A 158 9.26 -48.08 14.15
CA ALA A 158 10.55 -48.75 13.96
C ALA A 158 11.16 -49.31 15.27
N LYS A 159 10.83 -48.74 16.44
CA LYS A 159 11.27 -49.24 17.75
C LYS A 159 10.42 -50.43 18.26
N LYS A 160 9.25 -50.67 17.66
CA LYS A 160 8.33 -51.76 18.03
C LYS A 160 8.46 -53.00 17.14
N ALA A 161 9.16 -52.90 16.00
CA ALA A 161 9.53 -54.01 15.13
C ALA A 161 10.90 -54.57 15.57
#